data_AF-A0A1V5DCY4-F1
#
_entry.id   AF-A0A1V5DCY4-F1
#
_cell.length_a   1.000
_cell.length_b   1.000
_cell.length_c   1.000
_cell.angle_alpha   90.00
_cell.angle_beta   90.00
_cell.angle_gamma   90.00
#
_symmetry.space_group_name_H-M   'P 1'
#
loop_
_entity.id
_entity.type
_entity.pdbx_description
1 polymer ?
#
loop_
_entity_poly.entity_id
_entity_poly.type
_entity_poly.pdbx_seq_one_letter_code
_entity_poly.pdbx_strand_id
1 'polypeptide(L)'
;MWNWKMIHDEDDFIMYCDIENVTGSEEDEQGSFPVGECYQALPEKIIVWISIGIKKKEVLARYIARRKKAGLSTEGYENYAHSLGLVELDSLSRLYRIIPTMDFDNKDNQLGTSSLVPEGEPLLKGLKGEWSPVDSNETNDAVKAIFKFFYPPDAEDR
;
A
#
# COMPACT_ATOMS: atom_id res chain seq x y z
N MET A 1 -2.31 14.89 10.36
CA MET A 1 -0.88 14.56 10.53
C MET A 1 -0.80 13.06 10.33
N TRP A 2 0.07 12.57 9.45
CA TRP A 2 0.13 11.14 9.13
C TRP A 2 0.84 10.40 10.26
N ASN A 3 0.24 9.33 10.78
CA ASN A 3 0.88 8.50 11.81
C ASN A 3 1.37 7.18 11.20
N TRP A 4 2.56 7.26 10.62
CA TRP A 4 3.20 6.14 9.93
C TRP A 4 3.70 5.09 10.93
N LYS A 5 3.04 3.94 10.97
CA LYS A 5 3.53 2.76 11.67
C LYS A 5 4.24 1.83 10.69
N MET A 6 5.46 1.42 11.01
CA MET A 6 6.15 0.38 10.25
C MET A 6 5.36 -0.93 10.42
N ILE A 7 4.88 -1.48 9.29
CA ILE A 7 4.16 -2.76 9.28
C ILE A 7 5.06 -3.89 8.81
N HIS A 8 6.04 -3.59 7.96
CA HIS A 8 6.92 -4.61 7.40
C HIS A 8 8.30 -4.06 7.04
N ASP A 9 9.33 -4.87 7.28
CA ASP A 9 10.71 -4.60 6.89
C ASP A 9 11.34 -5.87 6.31
N GLU A 10 11.59 -5.86 4.99
CA GLU A 10 12.21 -6.95 4.24
C GLU A 10 13.56 -6.50 3.67
N ASP A 11 14.29 -7.43 3.05
CA ASP A 11 15.56 -7.09 2.40
C ASP A 11 15.38 -6.09 1.24
N ASP A 12 14.28 -6.20 0.49
CA ASP A 12 14.07 -5.45 -0.76
C ASP A 12 13.39 -4.09 -0.54
N PHE A 13 12.48 -4.01 0.43
CA PHE A 13 11.68 -2.81 0.70
C PHE A 13 11.21 -2.75 2.16
N ILE A 14 10.78 -1.56 2.57
CA ILE A 14 10.14 -1.29 3.85
C ILE A 14 8.75 -0.70 3.59
N MET A 15 7.77 -1.07 4.43
CA MET A 15 6.40 -0.58 4.31
C MET A 15 5.90 0.01 5.62
N TYR A 16 5.40 1.24 5.52
CA TYR A 16 4.70 1.95 6.58
C TYR A 16 3.22 2.06 6.23
N CYS A 17 2.37 2.14 7.25
CA CYS A 17 0.93 2.25 7.13
C CYS A 17 0.44 3.41 8.01
N ASP A 18 -0.45 4.25 7.49
CA ASP A 18 -1.12 5.27 8.29
C ASP A 18 -2.31 4.65 9.01
N ILE A 19 -2.09 4.31 10.27
CA ILE A 19 -3.09 3.58 11.07
C ILE A 19 -4.18 4.47 11.66
N GLU A 20 -4.04 5.79 11.55
CA GLU A 20 -5.03 6.76 12.08
C GLU A 20 -6.01 7.23 11.01
N ASN A 21 -5.60 7.24 9.73
CA ASN A 21 -6.43 7.68 8.62
C ASN A 21 -7.01 6.49 7.84
N VAL A 22 -7.72 5.62 8.56
CA VAL A 22 -8.47 4.48 7.98
C VAL A 22 -9.89 4.92 7.66
N THR A 23 -10.33 4.67 6.44
CA THR A 23 -11.68 4.99 5.99
C THR A 23 -12.37 3.74 5.49
N GLY A 24 -13.69 3.64 5.68
CA GLY A 24 -14.49 2.69 4.92
C GLY A 24 -14.33 2.93 3.43
N SER A 25 -14.46 1.87 2.63
CA SER A 25 -14.48 1.99 1.17
C SER A 25 -15.89 2.18 0.61
N GLU A 26 -16.92 2.21 1.46
CA GLU A 26 -18.33 2.34 1.10
C GLU A 26 -18.97 3.46 1.93
N GLU A 27 -19.94 4.15 1.32
CA GLU A 27 -20.75 5.17 1.98
C GLU A 27 -21.81 4.51 2.87
N ASP A 28 -22.07 5.11 4.03
CA ASP A 28 -23.21 4.76 4.88
C ASP A 28 -24.53 5.26 4.27
N GLU A 29 -25.65 4.96 4.95
CA GLU A 29 -26.99 5.39 4.52
C GLU A 29 -27.15 6.92 4.38
N GLN A 30 -26.20 7.70 4.93
CA GLN A 30 -26.18 9.16 4.87
C GLN A 30 -25.18 9.70 3.83
N GLY A 31 -24.55 8.84 3.03
CA GLY A 31 -23.57 9.25 2.01
C GLY A 31 -22.21 9.64 2.62
N SER A 32 -21.92 9.22 3.85
CA SER A 32 -20.65 9.49 4.54
C SER A 32 -19.79 8.23 4.58
N PHE A 33 -18.47 8.36 4.43
CA PHE A 33 -17.57 7.24 4.65
C PHE A 33 -17.29 7.11 6.15
N PRO A 34 -17.43 5.92 6.75
CA PRO A 34 -17.07 5.73 8.14
C PRO A 34 -15.56 6.00 8.30
N VAL A 35 -15.25 6.95 9.17
CA VAL A 35 -13.88 7.29 9.56
C VAL A 35 -13.57 6.59 10.87
N GLY A 36 -12.40 5.97 10.97
CA GLY A 36 -11.97 5.26 12.17
C GLY A 36 -11.79 6.20 13.37
N GLU A 37 -12.87 6.52 14.09
CA GLU A 37 -12.76 6.94 15.48
C GLU A 37 -12.43 5.69 16.30
N CYS A 38 -11.43 5.76 17.20
CA CYS A 38 -10.75 4.66 17.91
C CYS A 38 -11.61 3.63 18.71
N TYR A 39 -12.92 3.58 18.53
CA TYR A 39 -13.84 2.73 19.30
C TYR A 39 -14.94 2.06 18.46
N GLN A 40 -14.95 2.20 17.13
CA GLN A 40 -15.93 1.52 16.26
C GLN A 40 -15.34 0.25 15.64
N ALA A 41 -16.20 -0.75 15.40
CA ALA A 41 -15.85 -1.89 14.57
C ALA A 41 -15.47 -1.39 13.17
N LEU A 42 -14.35 -1.88 12.63
CA LEU A 42 -13.95 -1.52 11.28
C LEU A 42 -15.00 -2.05 10.29
N PRO A 43 -15.35 -1.27 9.25
CA PRO A 43 -16.18 -1.77 8.16
C PRO A 43 -15.56 -3.01 7.52
N GLU A 44 -16.38 -3.81 6.83
CA GLU A 44 -15.89 -5.01 6.15
C GLU A 44 -14.83 -4.69 5.09
N LYS A 45 -14.97 -3.51 4.45
CA LYS A 45 -14.02 -3.01 3.48
C LYS A 45 -13.45 -1.66 3.91
N ILE A 46 -12.13 -1.59 3.96
CA ILE A 46 -11.41 -0.39 4.36
C ILE A 46 -10.35 -0.02 3.35
N ILE A 47 -9.99 1.25 3.39
CA ILE A 47 -8.88 1.84 2.66
C ILE A 47 -7.90 2.38 3.68
N VAL A 48 -6.62 2.08 3.47
CA VAL A 48 -5.54 2.60 4.30
C VAL A 48 -4.38 3.07 3.43
N TRP A 49 -3.73 4.15 3.85
CA TRP A 49 -2.56 4.65 3.17
C TRP A 49 -1.30 3.89 3.58
N ILE A 50 -0.42 3.68 2.60
CA ILE A 50 0.90 3.08 2.80
C ILE A 50 2.00 3.91 2.17
N SER A 51 3.19 3.84 2.76
CA SER A 51 4.43 4.34 2.19
C SER A 51 5.40 3.19 1.99
N ILE A 52 5.91 3.03 0.77
CA ILE A 52 6.79 1.95 0.35
C ILE A 52 8.16 2.54 0.02
N GLY A 53 9.18 2.19 0.80
CA GLY A 53 10.57 2.54 0.52
C GLY A 53 11.31 1.37 -0.13
N ILE A 54 11.98 1.59 -1.26
CA ILE A 54 12.86 0.57 -1.88
C ILE A 54 14.24 0.63 -1.23
N LYS A 55 14.69 -0.47 -0.61
CA LYS A 55 15.98 -0.54 0.11
C LYS A 55 17.14 -0.89 -0.81
N LYS A 56 16.92 -1.83 -1.74
CA LYS A 56 17.97 -2.31 -2.65
C LYS A 56 18.16 -1.39 -3.85
N LYS A 57 19.40 -0.96 -4.05
CA LYS A 57 19.79 -0.11 -5.19
C LYS A 57 19.50 -0.77 -6.53
N GLU A 58 19.63 -2.09 -6.61
CA GLU A 58 19.34 -2.87 -7.82
C GLU A 58 17.85 -2.84 -8.15
N VAL A 59 16.98 -2.91 -7.13
CA VAL A 59 15.52 -2.82 -7.30
C VAL A 59 15.14 -1.41 -7.73
N LEU A 60 15.74 -0.37 -7.13
CA LEU A 60 15.52 1.03 -7.52
C LEU A 60 16.00 1.28 -8.96
N ALA A 61 17.16 0.75 -9.35
CA ALA A 61 17.65 0.88 -10.72
C ALA A 61 16.70 0.24 -11.74
N ARG A 62 16.16 -0.96 -11.44
CA ARG A 62 15.12 -1.59 -12.27
C ARG A 62 13.84 -0.75 -12.31
N TYR A 63 13.46 -0.13 -11.21
CA TYR A 63 12.31 0.76 -11.15
C TYR A 63 12.45 1.96 -12.10
N ILE A 64 13.57 2.68 -12.00
CA ILE A 64 13.88 3.83 -12.85
C ILE A 64 13.97 3.41 -14.34
N ALA A 65 14.62 2.28 -14.61
CA ALA A 65 14.70 1.74 -15.97
C ALA A 65 13.31 1.40 -16.55
N ARG A 66 12.42 0.82 -15.74
CA ARG A 66 11.03 0.54 -16.14
C ARG A 66 10.27 1.82 -16.44
N ARG A 67 10.36 2.83 -15.58
CA ARG A 67 9.75 4.15 -15.80
C ARG A 67 10.20 4.76 -17.12
N LYS A 68 11.50 4.75 -17.39
CA LYS A 68 12.08 5.24 -18.65
C LYS A 68 11.54 4.48 -19.86
N LYS A 69 11.42 3.14 -19.78
CA LYS A 69 10.86 2.30 -20.85
C LYS A 69 9.39 2.61 -21.12
N ALA A 70 8.63 2.99 -20.09
CA ALA A 70 7.23 3.40 -20.19
C ALA A 70 7.04 4.85 -20.65
N GLY A 71 8.12 5.59 -20.96
CA GLY A 71 8.04 6.99 -21.37
C GLY A 71 7.74 7.97 -20.23
N LEU A 72 7.85 7.53 -18.97
CA LEU A 72 7.64 8.38 -17.80
C LEU A 72 8.91 9.17 -17.47
N SER A 73 8.73 10.36 -16.88
CA SER A 73 9.87 11.14 -16.38
C SER A 73 10.63 10.36 -15.31
N THR A 74 11.96 10.53 -15.35
CA THR A 74 12.93 10.00 -14.39
C THR A 74 13.73 11.12 -13.71
N GLU A 75 13.35 12.37 -13.96
CA GLU A 75 13.96 13.54 -13.32
C GLU A 75 13.79 13.48 -11.80
N GLY A 76 14.88 13.67 -11.05
CA GLY A 76 14.88 13.66 -9.59
C GLY A 76 14.87 12.27 -8.94
N TYR A 77 14.71 11.19 -9.71
CA TYR A 77 14.65 9.82 -9.16
C TYR A 77 15.98 9.31 -8.61
N GLU A 78 17.10 9.98 -8.87
CA GLU A 78 18.35 9.77 -8.16
C GLU A 78 18.24 10.05 -6.65
N ASN A 79 17.25 10.86 -6.25
CA ASN A 79 16.93 11.19 -4.86
C ASN A 79 15.64 10.52 -4.36
N TYR A 80 15.13 9.51 -5.07
CA TYR A 80 13.93 8.76 -4.69
C TYR A 80 14.04 8.27 -3.23
N ALA A 81 12.97 8.49 -2.46
CA ALA A 81 12.87 8.02 -1.08
C ALA A 81 11.80 6.94 -0.93
N HIS A 82 10.57 7.23 -1.36
CA HIS A 82 9.44 6.34 -1.16
C HIS A 82 8.33 6.59 -2.18
N SER A 83 7.42 5.63 -2.25
CA SER A 83 6.16 5.73 -2.99
C SER A 83 5.00 5.68 -2.02
N LEU A 84 4.07 6.63 -2.15
CA LEU A 84 2.79 6.61 -1.50
C LEU A 84 1.83 5.72 -2.29
N GLY A 85 0.97 5.00 -1.59
CA GLY A 85 -0.07 4.18 -2.16
C GLY A 85 -1.23 3.96 -1.21
N LEU A 86 -2.28 3.36 -1.72
CA LEU A 86 -3.44 2.90 -0.97
C LEU A 86 -3.45 1.37 -0.97
N VAL A 87 -3.87 0.80 0.15
CA VAL A 87 -4.28 -0.59 0.23
C VAL A 87 -5.77 -0.60 0.50
N GLU A 88 -6.50 -1.28 -0.36
CA GLU A 88 -7.89 -1.62 -0.10
C GLU A 88 -7.95 -3.07 0.37
N LEU A 89 -8.74 -3.30 1.42
CA LEU A 89 -8.94 -4.61 2.03
C LEU A 89 -10.43 -4.93 2.03
N ASP A 90 -10.76 -6.19 1.72
CA ASP A 90 -12.08 -6.78 1.88
C ASP A 90 -11.95 -7.95 2.85
N SER A 91 -12.49 -7.79 4.06
CA SER A 91 -12.38 -8.80 5.12
C SER A 91 -13.26 -10.02 4.87
N LEU A 92 -14.47 -9.85 4.34
CA LEU A 92 -15.40 -10.95 4.05
C LEU A 92 -14.84 -11.86 2.95
N SER A 93 -14.40 -11.26 1.85
CA SER A 93 -13.84 -11.99 0.71
C SER A 93 -12.37 -12.34 0.91
N ARG A 94 -11.74 -11.80 1.96
CA ARG A 94 -10.30 -11.90 2.25
C ARG A 94 -9.44 -11.50 1.06
N LEU A 95 -9.81 -10.39 0.42
CA LEU A 95 -9.13 -9.84 -0.75
C LEU A 95 -8.39 -8.56 -0.41
N TYR A 96 -7.38 -8.24 -1.22
CA TYR A 96 -6.70 -6.95 -1.19
C TYR A 96 -6.41 -6.45 -2.60
N ARG A 97 -6.16 -5.15 -2.72
CA ARG A 97 -5.44 -4.57 -3.86
C ARG A 97 -4.63 -3.36 -3.42
N ILE A 98 -3.54 -3.08 -4.13
CA ILE A 98 -2.67 -1.93 -3.88
C ILE A 98 -2.78 -0.97 -5.04
N ILE A 99 -3.05 0.30 -4.75
CA ILE A 99 -3.14 1.38 -5.72
C ILE A 99 -1.99 2.35 -5.45
N PRO A 100 -0.86 2.25 -6.19
CA PRO A 100 0.22 3.23 -6.08
C PRO A 100 -0.28 4.60 -6.54
N THR A 101 0.11 5.66 -5.83
CA THR A 101 -0.32 7.01 -6.16
C THR A 101 0.86 7.84 -6.67
N MET A 102 1.84 8.12 -5.82
CA MET A 102 2.86 9.14 -6.08
C MET A 102 4.22 8.70 -5.53
N ASP A 103 5.29 9.09 -6.22
CA ASP A 103 6.67 8.93 -5.76
C ASP A 103 7.20 10.25 -5.19
N PHE A 104 8.04 10.15 -4.17
CA PHE A 104 8.63 11.30 -3.47
C PHE A 104 10.14 11.17 -3.35
N ASP A 105 10.83 12.31 -3.37
CA ASP A 105 12.25 12.41 -3.06
C ASP A 105 12.51 12.46 -1.55
N ASN A 106 13.78 12.52 -1.16
CA ASN A 106 14.21 12.61 0.25
C ASN A 106 13.91 13.94 0.95
N LYS A 107 13.24 14.89 0.27
CA LYS A 107 12.77 16.16 0.79
C LYS A 107 11.24 16.28 0.71
N ASP A 108 10.55 15.16 0.47
CA ASP A 108 9.10 15.07 0.28
C ASP A 108 8.57 15.89 -0.90
N ASN A 109 9.40 16.16 -1.91
CA ASN A 109 8.91 16.69 -3.19
C ASN A 109 8.37 15.56 -4.05
N GLN A 110 7.22 15.80 -4.67
CA GLN A 110 6.63 14.86 -5.61
C GLN A 110 7.51 14.74 -6.87
N LEU A 111 7.90 13.50 -7.20
CA LEU A 111 8.63 13.16 -8.41
C LEU A 111 7.70 12.80 -9.58
N GLY A 112 6.56 12.19 -9.30
CA GLY A 112 5.56 11.83 -10.31
C GLY A 112 4.61 10.73 -9.85
N THR A 113 3.73 10.27 -10.75
CA THR A 113 2.84 9.13 -10.45
C THR A 113 3.66 7.87 -10.24
N SER A 114 3.37 7.13 -9.17
CA SER A 114 4.04 5.87 -8.89
C SER A 114 3.67 4.82 -9.93
N SER A 115 4.66 4.04 -10.34
CA SER A 115 4.45 2.90 -11.24
C SER A 115 4.81 1.59 -10.55
N LEU A 116 4.90 1.53 -9.21
CA LEU A 116 5.40 0.37 -8.46
C LEU A 116 4.64 -0.94 -8.77
N VAL A 117 3.32 -0.86 -8.96
CA VAL A 117 2.44 -1.99 -9.25
C VAL A 117 1.78 -1.81 -10.63
N PRO A 118 2.47 -2.13 -11.75
CA PRO A 118 1.90 -2.07 -13.08
C PRO A 118 1.59 -3.45 -13.64
N GLU A 119 0.97 -3.47 -14.82
CA GLU A 119 0.78 -4.67 -15.63
C GLU A 119 2.13 -5.22 -16.10
N GLY A 120 2.50 -6.43 -15.66
CA GLY A 120 3.74 -7.12 -16.06
C GLY A 120 4.50 -7.78 -14.91
N GLU A 121 5.81 -7.96 -15.09
CA GLU A 121 6.66 -8.56 -14.04
C GLU A 121 6.75 -7.63 -12.81
N PRO A 122 6.36 -8.12 -11.62
CA PRO A 122 6.33 -7.30 -10.41
C PRO A 122 7.75 -6.97 -9.95
N LEU A 123 8.03 -5.69 -9.68
CA LEU A 123 9.32 -5.29 -9.08
C LEU A 123 9.43 -5.73 -7.62
N LEU A 124 8.30 -5.67 -6.92
CA LEU A 124 8.14 -6.11 -5.54
C LEU A 124 7.18 -7.30 -5.56
N LYS A 125 7.69 -8.47 -5.21
CA LYS A 125 6.96 -9.73 -5.31
C LYS A 125 5.71 -9.68 -4.43
N GLY A 126 4.58 -10.11 -4.98
CA GLY A 126 3.33 -10.28 -4.24
C GLY A 126 2.54 -9.00 -3.97
N LEU A 127 2.96 -7.85 -4.50
CA LEU A 127 2.12 -6.65 -4.56
C LEU A 127 1.28 -6.70 -5.85
N LYS A 128 -0.04 -6.59 -5.73
CA LYS A 128 -0.99 -6.73 -6.85
C LYS A 128 -1.94 -5.52 -6.88
N GLY A 129 -2.19 -5.01 -8.09
CA GLY A 129 -3.06 -3.85 -8.33
C GLY A 129 -4.53 -4.23 -8.54
N GLU A 130 -4.76 -5.51 -8.84
CA GLU A 130 -6.07 -6.13 -8.95
C GLU A 130 -6.43 -6.86 -7.65
N TRP A 131 -7.73 -7.04 -7.43
CA TRP A 131 -8.26 -7.79 -6.28
C TRP A 131 -7.69 -9.20 -6.26
N SER A 132 -6.98 -9.52 -5.17
CA SER A 132 -6.22 -10.74 -5.02
C SER A 132 -6.40 -11.34 -3.63
N PRO A 133 -6.35 -12.68 -3.48
CA PRO A 133 -6.51 -13.32 -2.17
C PRO A 133 -5.36 -12.99 -1.20
N VAL A 134 -5.70 -12.58 0.02
CA VAL A 134 -4.71 -12.28 1.07
C VAL A 134 -3.91 -13.54 1.47
N ASP A 135 -4.58 -14.68 1.55
CA ASP A 135 -3.99 -15.93 2.02
C ASP A 135 -3.18 -16.68 0.96
N SER A 136 -3.03 -16.11 -0.25
CA SER A 136 -2.21 -16.73 -1.28
C SER A 136 -0.73 -16.81 -0.86
N ASN A 137 -0.06 -17.90 -1.22
CA ASN A 137 1.39 -18.04 -1.08
C ASN A 137 2.16 -17.01 -1.92
N GLU A 138 1.51 -16.42 -2.93
CA GLU A 138 2.08 -15.36 -3.75
C GLU A 138 1.94 -13.98 -3.12
N THR A 139 1.03 -13.80 -2.16
CA THR A 139 0.77 -12.51 -1.53
C THR A 139 1.93 -12.13 -0.62
N ASN A 140 2.36 -10.88 -0.74
CA ASN A 140 3.47 -10.35 0.03
C ASN A 140 3.15 -10.35 1.54
N ASP A 141 4.13 -10.65 2.38
CA ASP A 141 3.94 -10.74 3.82
C ASP A 141 3.58 -9.40 4.46
N ALA A 142 4.00 -8.27 3.87
CA ALA A 142 3.57 -6.93 4.29
C ALA A 142 2.04 -6.78 4.18
N VAL A 143 1.43 -7.27 3.09
CA VAL A 143 -0.02 -7.20 2.89
C VAL A 143 -0.73 -8.05 3.93
N LYS A 144 -0.23 -9.27 4.20
CA LYS A 144 -0.78 -10.15 5.24
C LYS A 144 -0.67 -9.49 6.62
N ALA A 145 0.44 -8.80 6.90
CA ALA A 145 0.64 -8.08 8.14
C ALA A 145 -0.34 -6.90 8.29
N ILE A 146 -0.58 -6.13 7.22
CA ILE A 146 -1.61 -5.07 7.21
C ILE A 146 -2.99 -5.68 7.47
N PHE A 147 -3.36 -6.74 6.74
CA PHE A 147 -4.67 -7.36 6.89
C PHE A 147 -4.88 -7.88 8.31
N LYS A 148 -3.90 -8.59 8.88
CA LYS A 148 -3.95 -9.11 10.25
C LYS A 148 -4.01 -7.99 11.31
N PHE A 149 -3.40 -6.84 11.03
CA PHE A 149 -3.41 -5.69 11.94
C PHE A 149 -4.83 -5.13 12.09
N PHE A 150 -5.58 -5.00 11.00
CA PHE A 150 -6.94 -4.46 11.01
C PHE A 150 -8.01 -5.53 11.27
N TYR A 151 -7.79 -6.76 10.82
CA TYR A 151 -8.72 -7.89 10.99
C TYR A 151 -8.00 -9.06 11.68
N PRO A 152 -7.75 -8.97 13.00
CA PRO A 152 -7.14 -10.07 13.73
C PRO A 152 -8.06 -11.29 13.73
N PRO A 153 -7.52 -12.52 13.67
CA PRO A 153 -8.30 -13.75 13.56
C PRO A 153 -9.29 -13.99 14.71
N ASP A 154 -9.10 -13.32 15.85
CA ASP A 154 -9.99 -13.42 17.03
C ASP A 154 -11.12 -12.37 17.01
N ALA A 155 -11.30 -11.62 15.91
CA ALA A 155 -12.35 -10.60 15.78
C ALA A 155 -13.72 -11.17 15.34
N GLU A 156 -13.81 -12.45 14.97
CA GLU A 156 -15.05 -13.08 14.49
C GLU A 156 -16.12 -13.31 15.58
N ASP A 157 -15.81 -13.04 16.86
CA ASP A 157 -16.70 -13.30 18.01
C ASP A 157 -17.17 -12.02 18.78
N ARG A 158 -17.28 -10.86 18.12
CA ARG A 158 -17.82 -9.64 18.76
C ARG A 158 -18.93 -8.96 17.97
#